data_AF-A0A0R0CC80-F1
#
_entry.id   AF-A0A0R0CC80-F1
#
_cell.length_a   1.000
_cell.length_b   1.000
_cell.length_c   1.000
_cell.angle_alpha   90.00
_cell.angle_beta   90.00
_cell.angle_gamma   90.00
#
_symmetry.space_group_name_H-M   'P 1'
#
loop_
_entity.id
_entity.type
_entity.pdbx_description
1 polymer ?
#
loop_
_entity_poly.entity_id
_entity_poly.type
_entity_poly.pdbx_seq_one_letter_code
_entity_poly.pdbx_strand_id
1 'polypeptide(L)'
;MLGGRHARANTEVHDVVFAVAPTIEQSYEQLRQQWFGEPTGLHLDSWMTVDGVEQWQVRLSTEAPPADAPKLYFVNLGGYVAGAFGEDHRYLLVVASDTVEAKRKALQQAQAEWIKPHRDALLEVDSCLPLGPIGGLHVQLIPAAHAGITSQSDYIVIS
;
A
#
# COMPACT_ATOMS: atom_id res chain seq x y z
N MET A 1 -4.02 3.82 4.32
CA MET A 1 -3.57 3.60 5.71
C MET A 1 -4.75 3.83 6.61
N LEU A 2 -5.15 2.76 7.29
CA LEU A 2 -6.24 2.79 8.26
C LEU A 2 -5.64 2.96 9.65
N GLY A 3 -6.33 3.72 10.49
CA GLY A 3 -6.05 3.91 11.89
C GLY A 3 -7.23 3.43 12.73
N GLY A 4 -6.96 2.98 13.95
CA GLY A 4 -8.01 2.57 14.87
C GLY A 4 -7.51 1.79 16.08
N ARG A 5 -8.48 1.26 16.83
CA ARG A 5 -8.19 0.51 18.05
C ARG A 5 -8.12 -0.99 17.78
N HIS A 6 -7.22 -1.67 18.48
CA HIS A 6 -7.24 -3.12 18.61
C HIS A 6 -7.34 -3.47 20.10
N ALA A 7 -8.14 -4.46 20.49
CA ALA A 7 -8.48 -4.76 21.88
C ALA A 7 -7.27 -5.01 22.82
N ARG A 8 -6.13 -5.39 22.24
CA ARG A 8 -4.87 -5.64 22.97
C ARG A 8 -3.84 -4.51 22.86
N ALA A 9 -4.12 -3.47 22.09
CA ALA A 9 -3.21 -2.34 21.94
C ALA A 9 -3.53 -1.27 23.00
N ASN A 10 -2.49 -0.71 23.62
CA ASN A 10 -2.64 0.39 24.58
C ASN A 10 -2.85 1.73 23.89
N THR A 11 -2.35 1.86 22.66
CA THR A 11 -2.51 3.01 21.79
C THR A 11 -3.22 2.58 20.51
N GLU A 12 -3.56 3.56 19.70
CA GLU A 12 -3.98 3.35 18.33
C GLU A 12 -2.93 2.56 17.53
N VAL A 13 -3.41 1.78 16.57
CA VAL A 13 -2.60 1.00 15.62
C VAL A 13 -2.99 1.39 14.20
N HIS A 14 -2.04 1.22 13.29
CA HIS A 14 -2.24 1.55 11.89
C HIS A 14 -1.89 0.35 11.02
N ASP A 15 -2.56 0.24 9.87
CA ASP A 15 -2.26 -0.77 8.87
C ASP A 15 -2.46 -0.23 7.44
N VAL A 16 -1.78 -0.84 6.48
CA VAL A 16 -1.91 -0.52 5.06
C VAL A 16 -2.65 -1.65 4.35
N VAL A 17 -3.82 -1.31 3.84
CA VAL A 17 -4.68 -2.19 3.05
C VAL A 17 -4.80 -1.67 1.62
N PHE A 18 -5.28 -2.52 0.71
CA PHE A 18 -5.47 -2.18 -0.70
C PHE A 18 -6.95 -2.21 -1.05
N ALA A 19 -7.40 -1.26 -1.86
CA ALA A 19 -8.78 -1.19 -2.30
C ALA A 19 -8.86 -0.71 -3.74
N VAL A 20 -9.93 -1.11 -4.42
CA VAL A 20 -10.23 -0.70 -5.80
C VAL A 20 -11.62 -0.10 -5.83
N ALA A 21 -11.70 1.17 -6.16
CA ALA A 21 -12.97 1.86 -6.34
C ALA A 21 -12.79 3.11 -7.23
N PRO A 22 -13.87 3.59 -7.90
CA PRO A 22 -13.85 4.84 -8.64
C PRO A 22 -13.58 6.08 -7.78
N THR A 23 -14.01 6.07 -6.51
CA THR A 23 -13.73 7.12 -5.52
C THR A 23 -13.36 6.52 -4.17
N ILE A 24 -12.74 7.32 -3.30
CA ILE A 24 -12.31 6.86 -1.97
C ILE A 24 -13.52 6.43 -1.11
N GLU A 25 -14.64 7.15 -1.18
CA GLU A 25 -15.87 6.85 -0.44
C GLU A 25 -16.47 5.51 -0.83
N GLN A 26 -16.38 5.16 -2.12
CA GLN A 26 -16.86 3.88 -2.63
C GLN A 26 -15.97 2.69 -2.21
N SER A 27 -14.80 2.95 -1.62
CA SER A 27 -13.92 1.90 -1.09
C SER A 27 -14.23 1.54 0.38
N TYR A 28 -15.03 2.33 1.10
CA TYR A 28 -15.16 2.20 2.56
C TYR A 28 -15.63 0.83 3.04
N GLU A 29 -16.49 0.15 2.29
CA GLU A 29 -16.88 -1.22 2.62
C GLU A 29 -15.69 -2.19 2.57
N GLN A 30 -14.86 -2.11 1.52
CA GLN A 30 -13.64 -2.93 1.39
C GLN A 30 -12.65 -2.61 2.51
N LEU A 31 -12.50 -1.34 2.87
CA LEU A 31 -11.62 -0.90 3.95
C LEU A 31 -12.07 -1.46 5.31
N ARG A 32 -13.37 -1.37 5.62
CA ARG A 32 -13.95 -1.96 6.83
C ARG A 32 -13.75 -3.47 6.91
N GLN A 33 -13.96 -4.18 5.81
CA GLN A 33 -13.81 -5.65 5.76
C GLN A 33 -12.36 -6.10 5.98
N GLN A 34 -11.38 -5.29 5.58
CA GLN A 34 -9.96 -5.59 5.75
C GLN A 34 -9.40 -5.17 7.11
N TRP A 35 -10.10 -4.32 7.86
CA TRP A 35 -9.63 -3.86 9.16
C TRP A 35 -9.61 -4.99 10.19
N PHE A 36 -8.44 -5.24 10.77
CA PHE A 36 -8.23 -6.33 11.74
C PHE A 36 -8.60 -5.94 13.18
N GLY A 37 -8.76 -4.64 13.45
CA GLY A 37 -9.05 -4.11 14.77
C GLY A 37 -10.54 -4.07 15.10
N GLU A 38 -10.89 -3.23 16.06
CA GLU A 38 -12.27 -2.97 16.42
C GLU A 38 -12.94 -2.08 15.36
N PRO A 39 -14.21 -2.35 14.98
CA PRO A 39 -14.92 -1.51 14.03
C PRO A 39 -15.08 -0.08 14.54
N THR A 40 -15.44 0.09 15.81
CA THR A 40 -15.69 1.41 16.40
C THR A 40 -14.43 2.27 16.39
N GLY A 41 -14.52 3.45 15.79
CA GLY A 41 -13.41 4.38 15.70
C GLY A 41 -12.39 4.07 14.60
N LEU A 42 -12.65 3.08 13.73
CA LEU A 42 -11.91 2.90 12.49
C LEU A 42 -11.98 4.18 11.64
N HIS A 43 -10.82 4.61 11.14
CA HIS A 43 -10.70 5.78 10.28
C HIS A 43 -9.60 5.59 9.22
N LEU A 44 -9.63 6.47 8.22
CA LEU A 44 -8.66 6.58 7.14
C LEU A 44 -7.78 7.81 7.38
N ASP A 45 -6.49 7.61 7.63
CA ASP A 45 -5.53 8.71 7.87
C ASP A 45 -4.85 9.20 6.60
N SER A 46 -4.64 8.29 5.65
CA SER A 46 -3.99 8.62 4.38
C SER A 46 -4.22 7.57 3.32
N TRP A 47 -4.12 7.96 2.07
CA TRP A 47 -4.16 7.04 0.94
C TRP A 47 -3.30 7.51 -0.22
N MET A 48 -3.01 6.56 -1.10
CA MET A 48 -2.34 6.77 -2.38
C MET A 48 -3.31 6.40 -3.49
N THR A 49 -3.58 7.33 -4.40
CA THR A 49 -4.20 7.02 -5.69
C THR A 49 -3.09 6.73 -6.69
N VAL A 50 -3.08 5.52 -7.25
CA VAL A 50 -1.98 4.99 -8.07
C VAL A 50 -2.45 4.86 -9.52
N ASP A 51 -2.10 5.83 -10.37
CA ASP A 51 -2.32 5.72 -11.82
C ASP A 51 -1.13 5.04 -12.53
N GLY A 52 0.08 5.19 -11.98
CA GLY A 52 1.27 4.50 -12.47
C GLY A 52 2.50 4.69 -11.60
N VAL A 53 3.51 3.84 -11.86
CA VAL A 53 4.78 3.77 -11.13
C VAL A 53 5.92 3.60 -12.13
N GLU A 54 6.98 4.39 -11.99
CA GLU A 54 8.11 4.44 -12.94
C GLU A 54 7.65 4.76 -14.38
N GLN A 55 7.79 3.83 -15.33
CA GLN A 55 7.29 3.94 -16.70
C GLN A 55 5.98 3.18 -16.95
N TRP A 56 5.39 2.59 -15.91
CA TRP A 56 4.30 1.65 -16.03
C TRP A 56 2.99 2.28 -15.55
N GLN A 57 2.02 2.36 -16.45
CA GLN A 57 0.64 2.62 -16.08
C GLN A 57 0.05 1.39 -15.41
N VAL A 58 -0.60 1.60 -14.27
CA VAL A 58 -1.29 0.55 -13.51
C VAL A 58 -2.71 0.40 -14.06
N ARG A 59 -3.04 -0.81 -14.49
CA ARG A 59 -4.39 -1.19 -14.92
C ARG A 59 -4.85 -2.41 -14.15
N LEU A 60 -6.16 -2.60 -14.11
CA LEU A 60 -6.79 -3.76 -13.50
C LEU A 60 -7.52 -4.55 -14.58
N SER A 61 -7.36 -5.86 -14.56
CA SER A 61 -8.00 -6.79 -15.52
C SER A 61 -8.52 -8.01 -14.78
N THR A 62 -9.53 -8.69 -15.32
CA THR A 62 -9.92 -10.03 -14.85
C THR A 62 -9.00 -11.13 -15.37
N GLU A 63 -8.12 -10.80 -16.32
CA GLU A 63 -7.11 -11.72 -16.86
C GLU A 63 -5.81 -11.59 -16.08
N ALA A 64 -5.26 -12.75 -15.69
CA ALA A 64 -3.95 -12.81 -15.04
C ALA A 64 -2.85 -12.33 -16.00
N PRO A 65 -1.84 -11.58 -15.52
CA PRO A 65 -0.71 -11.19 -16.33
C PRO A 65 0.12 -12.42 -16.75
N PRO A 66 0.91 -12.31 -17.83
CA PRO A 66 1.91 -13.32 -18.17
C PRO A 66 2.84 -13.62 -16.98
N ALA A 67 3.29 -14.87 -16.87
CA ALA A 67 4.10 -15.31 -15.73
C ALA A 67 5.44 -14.57 -15.58
N ASP A 68 5.97 -14.05 -16.68
CA ASP A 68 7.20 -13.27 -16.77
C ASP A 68 6.96 -11.74 -16.75
N ALA A 69 5.70 -11.30 -16.66
CA ALA A 69 5.39 -9.89 -16.55
C ALA A 69 5.96 -9.32 -15.23
N PRO A 70 6.44 -8.06 -15.25
CA PRO A 70 6.83 -7.40 -14.01
C PRO A 70 5.61 -7.23 -13.10
N LYS A 71 5.88 -7.08 -11.81
CA LYS A 71 4.86 -7.01 -10.77
C LYS A 71 4.98 -5.72 -9.98
N LEU A 72 3.85 -5.28 -9.43
CA LEU A 72 3.81 -4.14 -8.53
C LEU A 72 4.00 -4.63 -7.08
N TYR A 73 4.99 -4.07 -6.40
CA TYR A 73 5.30 -4.39 -5.02
C TYR A 73 5.08 -3.18 -4.12
N PHE A 74 4.43 -3.41 -2.99
CA PHE A 74 4.42 -2.51 -1.86
C PHE A 74 5.54 -2.86 -0.90
N VAL A 75 6.25 -1.85 -0.42
CA VAL A 75 7.33 -2.02 0.55
C VAL A 75 7.13 -1.04 1.69
N ASN A 76 7.01 -1.57 2.91
CA ASN A 76 7.05 -0.78 4.13
C ASN A 76 8.47 -0.88 4.71
N LEU A 77 9.16 0.25 4.72
CA LEU A 77 10.49 0.37 5.30
C LEU A 77 10.43 1.24 6.55
N GLY A 78 11.18 0.84 7.57
CA GLY A 78 11.23 1.52 8.85
C GLY A 78 12.66 1.77 9.29
N GLY A 79 12.82 2.71 10.20
CA GLY A 79 14.08 3.01 10.84
C GLY A 79 13.95 4.12 11.88
N TYR A 80 15.06 4.45 12.54
CA TYR A 80 15.08 5.47 13.58
C TYR A 80 15.82 6.72 13.12
N VAL A 81 15.33 7.88 13.52
CA VAL A 81 15.98 9.17 13.30
C VAL A 81 16.51 9.67 14.64
N ALA A 82 17.75 10.18 14.65
CA ALA A 82 18.37 10.69 15.87
C ALA A 82 17.53 11.82 16.48
N GLY A 83 17.19 11.69 17.77
CA GLY A 83 16.40 12.69 18.51
C GLY A 83 14.87 12.57 18.33
N ALA A 84 14.38 11.65 17.50
CA ALA A 84 12.95 11.35 17.39
C ALA A 84 12.54 10.20 18.33
N PHE A 85 11.36 10.31 18.95
CA PHE A 85 10.74 9.22 19.69
C PHE A 85 9.81 8.45 18.74
N GLY A 86 10.12 7.18 18.47
CA GLY A 86 9.40 6.34 17.53
C GLY A 86 10.17 6.08 16.23
N GLU A 87 9.56 5.31 15.34
CA GLU A 87 10.13 4.95 14.03
C GLU A 87 9.61 5.88 12.93
N ASP A 88 10.50 6.26 12.01
CA ASP A 88 10.13 6.86 10.74
C ASP A 88 9.92 5.74 9.72
N HIS A 89 8.85 5.86 8.93
CA HIS A 89 8.49 4.88 7.93
C HIS A 89 8.41 5.50 6.53
N ARG A 90 8.68 4.68 5.52
CA ARG A 90 8.45 4.99 4.11
C ARG A 90 7.65 3.86 3.48
N TYR A 91 6.50 4.22 2.95
CA TYR A 91 5.59 3.34 2.21
C TYR A 91 5.83 3.59 0.72
N LEU A 92 6.35 2.59 0.02
CA LEU A 92 6.79 2.73 -1.36
C LEU A 92 6.09 1.70 -2.25
N LEU A 93 5.85 2.10 -3.49
CA LEU A 93 5.46 1.22 -4.58
C LEU A 93 6.58 1.19 -5.61
N VAL A 94 6.96 -0.02 -6.03
CA VAL A 94 8.00 -0.25 -7.04
C VAL A 94 7.56 -1.33 -8.02
N VAL A 95 8.02 -1.24 -9.27
CA VAL A 95 7.81 -2.29 -10.26
C VAL A 95 9.06 -3.16 -10.34
N ALA A 96 8.93 -4.48 -10.25
CA ALA A 96 10.07 -5.40 -10.27
C ALA A 96 9.70 -6.77 -10.82
N SER A 97 10.69 -7.54 -11.29
CA SER A 97 10.49 -8.95 -11.68
C SER A 97 10.34 -9.88 -10.48
N ASP A 98 10.93 -9.51 -9.35
CA ASP A 98 10.93 -10.32 -8.13
C ASP A 98 11.12 -9.49 -6.86
N THR A 99 11.01 -10.16 -5.72
CA THR A 99 11.12 -9.55 -4.38
C THR A 99 12.52 -9.01 -4.05
N VAL A 100 13.57 -9.55 -4.68
CA VAL A 100 14.96 -9.12 -4.46
C VAL A 100 15.19 -7.78 -5.17
N GLU A 101 14.77 -7.67 -6.43
CA GLU A 101 14.79 -6.42 -7.16
C GLU A 101 13.90 -5.37 -6.51
N ALA A 102 12.67 -5.73 -6.11
CA ALA A 102 11.75 -4.82 -5.42
C ALA A 102 12.38 -4.21 -4.17
N LYS A 103 13.02 -5.05 -3.33
CA LYS A 103 13.74 -4.58 -2.13
C LYS A 103 14.85 -3.59 -2.50
N ARG A 104 15.66 -3.92 -3.51
CA ARG A 104 16.77 -3.05 -3.95
C ARG A 104 16.27 -1.69 -4.42
N LYS A 105 15.23 -1.67 -5.27
CA LYS A 105 14.61 -0.44 -5.77
C LYS A 105 14.02 0.39 -4.63
N ALA A 106 13.28 -0.23 -3.72
CA ALA A 106 12.67 0.47 -2.59
C ALA A 106 13.71 1.12 -1.66
N LEU A 107 14.81 0.41 -1.35
CA LEU A 107 15.91 1.00 -0.55
C LEU A 107 16.58 2.17 -1.27
N GLN A 108 16.77 2.07 -2.58
CA GLN A 108 17.33 3.16 -3.39
C GLN A 108 16.38 4.37 -3.44
N GLN A 109 15.06 4.16 -3.48
CA GLN A 109 14.06 5.21 -3.51
C GLN A 109 13.85 5.87 -2.14
N ALA A 110 13.94 5.12 -1.05
CA ALA A 110 13.73 5.64 0.30
C ALA A 110 14.72 6.76 0.65
N GLN A 111 15.98 6.65 0.20
CA GLN A 111 17.07 7.62 0.44
C GLN A 111 17.12 8.14 1.89
N ALA A 112 16.74 7.30 2.83
CA ALA A 112 16.58 7.69 4.23
C ALA A 112 17.87 7.41 5.01
N GLU A 113 18.34 8.39 5.76
CA GLU A 113 19.46 8.26 6.68
C GLU A 113 18.99 7.72 8.03
N TRP A 114 18.54 6.46 8.03
CA TRP A 114 18.05 5.81 9.24
C TRP A 114 19.14 5.12 10.04
N ILE A 115 19.01 5.20 11.36
CA ILE A 115 19.62 4.30 12.31
C ILE A 115 18.82 2.99 12.28
N LYS A 116 19.51 1.84 12.17
CA LYS A 116 18.92 0.50 12.10
C LYS A 116 17.78 0.38 11.04
N PRO A 117 18.07 0.65 9.76
CA PRO A 117 17.07 0.50 8.70
C PRO A 117 16.59 -0.95 8.62
N HIS A 118 15.29 -1.13 8.47
CA HIS A 118 14.64 -2.43 8.36
C HIS A 118 13.45 -2.39 7.40
N ARG A 119 12.88 -3.57 7.16
CA ARG A 119 11.76 -3.79 6.25
C ARG A 119 10.70 -4.57 6.97
N ASP A 120 9.57 -3.94 7.23
CA ASP A 120 8.44 -4.53 7.94
C ASP A 120 7.56 -5.33 7.00
N ALA A 121 7.37 -4.83 5.78
CA ALA A 121 6.56 -5.51 4.77
C ALA A 121 7.19 -5.43 3.39
N LEU A 122 6.98 -6.50 2.61
CA LEU A 122 7.19 -6.52 1.17
C LEU A 122 6.11 -7.44 0.58
N LEU A 123 5.15 -6.82 -0.09
CA LEU A 123 3.92 -7.46 -0.56
C LEU A 123 3.83 -7.29 -2.08
N GLU A 124 3.43 -8.35 -2.77
CA GLU A 124 2.96 -8.26 -4.15
C GLU A 124 1.51 -7.72 -4.12
N VAL A 125 1.28 -6.55 -4.70
CA VAL A 125 -0.01 -5.83 -4.58
C VAL A 125 -1.17 -6.68 -5.10
N ASP A 126 -0.95 -7.46 -6.16
CA ASP A 126 -1.95 -8.32 -6.76
C ASP A 126 -2.57 -9.31 -5.76
N SER A 127 -1.72 -9.87 -4.88
CA SER A 127 -2.15 -10.83 -3.85
C SER A 127 -2.90 -10.19 -2.69
N CYS A 128 -2.97 -8.85 -2.64
CA CYS A 128 -3.64 -8.09 -1.60
C CYS A 128 -4.95 -7.44 -2.10
N LEU A 129 -5.28 -7.55 -3.39
CA LEU A 129 -6.49 -6.95 -3.93
C LEU A 129 -7.74 -7.68 -3.41
N PRO A 130 -8.79 -6.95 -2.99
CA PRO A 130 -10.06 -7.55 -2.61
C PRO A 130 -10.69 -8.33 -3.76
N LEU A 131 -11.32 -9.47 -3.44
CA LEU A 131 -12.10 -10.24 -4.41
C LEU A 131 -13.45 -9.56 -4.66
N GLY A 132 -13.78 -9.35 -5.92
CA GLY A 132 -15.07 -8.84 -6.35
C GLY A 132 -16.08 -9.95 -6.68
N PRO A 133 -17.34 -9.60 -6.98
CA PRO A 133 -18.40 -10.56 -7.32
C PRO A 133 -18.14 -11.33 -8.62
N ILE A 134 -17.25 -10.82 -9.49
CA ILE A 134 -16.85 -11.45 -10.77
C ILE A 134 -15.49 -12.16 -10.68
N GLY A 135 -14.93 -12.31 -9.47
CA GLY A 135 -13.60 -12.87 -9.23
C GLY A 135 -12.58 -11.83 -8.78
N GLY A 136 -11.30 -12.22 -8.80
CA GLY A 136 -10.18 -11.33 -8.48
C GLY A 136 -9.84 -10.42 -9.64
N LEU A 137 -9.49 -9.17 -9.33
CA LEU A 137 -8.80 -8.29 -10.28
C LEU A 137 -7.31 -8.55 -10.20
N HIS A 138 -6.65 -8.44 -11.35
CA HIS A 138 -5.23 -8.55 -11.51
C HIS A 138 -4.60 -7.22 -11.92
N VAL A 139 -3.46 -6.88 -11.31
CA VAL A 139 -2.63 -5.75 -11.71
C VAL A 139 -1.94 -6.05 -13.04
N GLN A 140 -2.17 -5.16 -14.00
CA GLN A 140 -1.51 -5.13 -15.30
C GLN A 140 -0.63 -3.89 -15.38
N LEU A 141 0.63 -4.07 -15.77
CA LEU A 141 1.59 -3.00 -15.92
C LEU A 141 1.85 -2.76 -17.41
N ILE A 142 1.43 -1.60 -17.91
CA ILE A 142 1.53 -1.25 -19.33
C ILE A 142 2.54 -0.11 -19.50
N PRO A 143 3.55 -0.21 -20.38
CA PRO A 143 4.42 0.91 -20.69
C PRO A 143 3.61 2.05 -21.33
N ALA A 144 3.32 3.10 -20.57
CA ALA A 144 2.49 4.22 -21.01
C ALA A 144 2.65 5.43 -20.08
N ALA A 145 2.27 6.61 -20.58
CA ALA A 145 2.19 7.81 -19.75
C ALA A 145 1.09 7.66 -18.69
N HIS A 146 1.36 8.20 -17.50
CA HIS A 146 0.46 8.14 -16.35
C HIS A 146 0.63 9.39 -15.47
N ALA A 147 -0.36 9.66 -14.63
CA ALA A 147 -0.35 10.75 -13.65
C ALA A 147 0.51 10.45 -12.41
N GLY A 148 0.97 9.21 -12.24
CA GLY A 148 1.83 8.80 -11.14
C GLY A 148 1.05 8.44 -9.89
N ILE A 149 1.62 8.73 -8.73
CA ILE A 149 0.99 8.52 -7.42
C ILE A 149 0.61 9.88 -6.83
N THR A 150 -0.65 10.03 -6.44
CA THR A 150 -1.10 11.17 -5.62
C THR A 150 -1.36 10.68 -4.20
N SER A 151 -0.76 11.32 -3.21
CA SER A 151 -0.98 11.02 -1.79
C SER A 151 -1.90 12.07 -1.16
N GLN A 152 -2.77 11.63 -0.26
CA GLN A 152 -3.59 12.50 0.57
C GLN A 152 -3.51 12.04 2.03
N SER A 153 -3.51 13.01 2.94
CA SER A 153 -3.59 12.80 4.39
C SER A 153 -4.83 13.50 4.91
N ASP A 154 -5.59 12.83 5.75
CA ASP A 154 -6.85 13.30 6.33
C ASP A 154 -7.11 12.56 7.65
N TYR A 155 -8.32 12.67 8.21
CA TYR A 155 -8.79 11.86 9.32
C TYR A 155 -10.29 11.59 9.14
N ILE A 156 -10.62 10.55 8.37
CA ILE A 156 -12.01 10.24 8.00
C ILE A 156 -12.49 9.02 8.77
N VAL A 157 -13.42 9.19 9.71
CA VAL A 157 -14.04 8.07 10.43
C VAL A 157 -14.96 7.29 9.49
N ILE A 158 -14.71 5.99 9.36
CA ILE A 158 -15.43 5.08 8.45
C ILE A 158 -16.03 3.85 9.16
N SER A 159 -15.97 3.79 10.49
CA SER A 159 -16.60 2.77 11.33
C SER A 159 -18.10 2.62 11.06
#